data_AF-A0A2V6UEX2-F1
#
_entry.id   AF-A0A2V6UEX2-F1
#
_cell.length_a   1.000
_cell.length_b   1.000
_cell.length_c   1.000
_cell.angle_alpha   90.00
_cell.angle_beta   90.00
_cell.angle_gamma   90.00
#
_symmetry.space_group_name_H-M   'P 1'
#
loop_
_entity.id
_entity.type
_entity.pdbx_description
1 polymer ?
#
loop_
_entity_poly.entity_id
_entity_poly.type
_entity_poly.pdbx_seq_one_letter_code
_entity_poly.pdbx_strand_id
1 'polypeptide(L)'
;MEKRRVVVTGVGAITPIGNTTDEFWEALRHGKSGIGPITKFDTTGYPTRIAGEVRGFDPLKFVDKKDARRLDPFVQYAVASSVMAVEDSGLDLSKVDGTRFGVLVGSGIGGISTLLETHKVLLSKGPDRVSPFFIPMLIINMASGLISMRFGAKGPNSAIVTACATGNHAIGDAARIVQHGDADVMIAGGAEAIIVDLTFAGFCAMKAMSTRNDEPERASRPFDADRDGFVCGEGAGLMVLESLEHARARDARIYAEVIGYGM
;
A
#
# COMPACT_ATOMS: atom_id res chain seq x y z
N MET A 1 -4.05 -28.77 16.78
CA MET A 1 -5.14 -27.81 16.55
C MET A 1 -5.52 -27.87 15.09
N GLU A 2 -6.82 -27.90 14.80
CA GLU A 2 -7.33 -27.79 13.44
C GLU A 2 -7.08 -26.37 12.93
N LYS A 3 -6.57 -26.22 11.70
CA LYS A 3 -6.25 -24.90 11.13
C LYS A 3 -7.57 -24.19 10.80
N ARG A 4 -7.74 -22.95 11.29
CA ARG A 4 -8.92 -22.15 10.97
C ARG A 4 -8.92 -21.76 9.50
N ARG A 5 -10.08 -21.73 8.87
CA ARG A 5 -10.25 -21.25 7.49
C ARG A 5 -10.23 -19.73 7.48
N VAL A 6 -9.60 -19.14 6.45
CA VAL A 6 -9.43 -17.69 6.34
C VAL A 6 -10.12 -17.19 5.09
N VAL A 7 -10.94 -16.15 5.24
CA VAL A 7 -11.71 -15.55 4.16
C VAL A 7 -11.39 -14.07 4.02
N VAL A 8 -11.60 -13.55 2.81
CA VAL A 8 -11.55 -12.12 2.53
C VAL A 8 -12.95 -11.55 2.67
N THR A 9 -13.14 -10.58 3.56
CA THR A 9 -14.43 -9.93 3.81
C THR A 9 -14.49 -8.50 3.29
N GLY A 10 -13.35 -7.82 3.13
CA GLY A 10 -13.31 -6.45 2.60
C GLY A 10 -12.03 -6.14 1.82
N VAL A 11 -12.13 -5.20 0.88
CA VAL A 11 -11.03 -4.78 0.01
C VAL A 11 -10.97 -3.25 -0.16
N GLY A 12 -9.75 -2.71 -0.24
CA GLY A 12 -9.52 -1.29 -0.42
C GLY A 12 -8.29 -1.02 -1.27
N ALA A 13 -8.39 -0.12 -2.24
CA ALA A 13 -7.29 0.17 -3.16
C ALA A 13 -7.19 1.65 -3.55
N ILE A 14 -5.95 2.16 -3.57
CA ILE A 14 -5.55 3.42 -4.18
C ILE A 14 -4.53 3.08 -5.28
N THR A 15 -4.81 3.44 -6.53
CA THR A 15 -4.01 3.00 -7.69
C THR A 15 -3.91 4.10 -8.76
N PRO A 16 -3.00 3.95 -9.74
CA PRO A 16 -2.91 4.89 -10.87
C PRO A 16 -4.16 4.92 -11.77
N ILE A 17 -5.07 3.95 -11.64
CA ILE A 17 -6.29 3.86 -12.44
C ILE A 17 -7.58 4.10 -11.65
N GLY A 18 -7.50 4.35 -10.34
CA GLY A 18 -8.66 4.63 -9.49
C GLY A 18 -8.26 4.89 -8.03
N ASN A 19 -8.96 5.83 -7.39
CA ASN A 19 -8.77 6.21 -5.99
C ASN A 19 -9.83 5.59 -5.05
N THR A 20 -10.65 4.69 -5.59
CA THR A 20 -11.55 3.83 -4.84
C THR A 20 -11.47 2.41 -5.39
N THR A 21 -11.93 1.43 -4.61
CA THR A 21 -12.02 0.03 -5.05
C THR A 21 -12.87 -0.11 -6.32
N ASP A 22 -14.00 0.58 -6.40
CA ASP A 22 -14.90 0.52 -7.56
C ASP A 22 -14.29 1.18 -8.79
N GLU A 23 -13.68 2.36 -8.65
CA GLU A 23 -12.97 3.03 -9.74
C GLU A 23 -11.84 2.16 -10.30
N PHE A 24 -11.04 1.57 -9.40
CA PHE A 24 -9.96 0.65 -9.75
C PHE A 24 -10.51 -0.56 -10.53
N TRP A 25 -11.55 -1.20 -10.01
CA TRP A 25 -12.11 -2.40 -10.60
C TRP A 25 -12.73 -2.15 -11.97
N GLU A 26 -13.51 -1.07 -12.11
CA GLU A 26 -14.10 -0.72 -13.40
C GLU A 26 -13.04 -0.31 -14.42
N ALA A 27 -12.02 0.46 -14.05
CA ALA A 27 -10.92 0.81 -14.95
C ALA A 27 -10.14 -0.44 -15.40
N LEU A 28 -9.89 -1.38 -14.49
CA LEU A 28 -9.23 -2.64 -14.78
C LEU A 28 -10.01 -3.49 -15.79
N ARG A 29 -11.33 -3.61 -15.61
CA ARG A 29 -12.22 -4.36 -16.51
C ARG A 29 -12.26 -3.78 -17.93
N HIS A 30 -12.05 -2.48 -18.07
CA HIS A 30 -12.00 -1.80 -19.37
C HIS A 30 -10.58 -1.69 -19.96
N GLY A 31 -9.58 -2.29 -19.31
CA GLY A 31 -8.20 -2.28 -19.81
C GLY A 31 -7.58 -0.88 -19.84
N LYS A 32 -8.01 0.03 -18.95
CA LYS A 32 -7.50 1.39 -18.90
C LYS A 32 -6.05 1.40 -18.40
N SER A 33 -5.15 2.07 -19.13
CA SER A 33 -3.80 2.33 -18.65
C SER A 33 -3.78 3.47 -17.63
N GLY A 34 -3.04 3.28 -16.54
CA GLY A 34 -2.69 4.33 -15.58
C GLY A 34 -1.31 4.95 -15.82
N ILE A 35 -0.60 4.52 -16.86
CA ILE A 35 0.76 4.96 -17.15
C ILE A 35 0.72 6.23 -17.99
N GLY A 36 1.47 7.24 -17.56
CA GLY A 36 1.64 8.48 -18.29
C GLY A 36 2.98 9.15 -17.99
N PRO A 37 3.22 10.36 -18.52
CA PRO A 37 4.38 11.16 -18.16
C PRO A 37 4.40 11.44 -16.65
N ILE A 38 5.61 11.40 -16.07
CA ILE A 38 5.84 11.77 -14.67
C ILE A 38 5.60 13.28 -14.52
N THR A 39 4.87 13.64 -13.47
CA THR A 39 4.54 15.03 -13.12
C THR A 39 5.11 15.47 -11.77
N LYS A 40 5.57 14.52 -10.95
CA LYS A 40 6.06 14.77 -9.58
C LYS A 40 7.43 15.44 -9.49
N PHE A 41 8.29 15.28 -10.49
CA PHE A 41 9.63 15.88 -10.53
C PHE A 41 10.11 16.08 -11.97
N ASP A 42 11.17 16.88 -12.14
CA ASP A 42 11.80 17.08 -13.45
C ASP A 42 12.57 15.83 -13.89
N THR A 43 12.17 15.27 -15.02
CA THR A 43 12.75 14.04 -15.59
C THR A 43 13.82 14.32 -16.64
N THR A 44 14.28 15.57 -16.77
CA THR A 44 15.41 15.93 -17.63
C THR A 44 16.63 15.09 -17.30
N GLY A 45 17.18 14.39 -18.31
CA GLY A 45 18.33 13.49 -18.14
C GLY A 45 17.98 12.06 -17.72
N TYR A 46 16.72 11.74 -17.42
CA TYR A 46 16.29 10.37 -17.11
C TYR A 46 15.97 9.59 -18.40
N PRO A 47 16.44 8.33 -18.54
CA PRO A 47 16.09 7.49 -19.68
C PRO A 47 14.61 7.08 -19.66
N THR A 48 14.01 6.93 -18.48
CA THR A 48 12.57 6.68 -18.29
C THR A 48 11.91 7.93 -17.72
N ARG A 49 10.81 8.37 -18.34
CA ARG A 49 10.06 9.59 -17.99
C ARG A 49 8.57 9.32 -17.79
N ILE A 50 8.20 8.06 -17.63
CA ILE A 50 6.83 7.57 -17.52
C ILE A 50 6.66 6.76 -16.24
N ALA A 51 5.48 6.85 -15.62
CA ALA A 51 5.13 6.10 -14.42
C ALA A 51 3.61 5.99 -14.26
N GLY A 52 3.18 5.06 -13.42
CA GLY A 52 1.81 5.00 -12.89
C GLY A 52 1.70 5.84 -11.62
N GLU A 53 1.46 7.15 -11.77
CA GLU A 53 1.21 8.05 -10.64
C GLU A 53 -0.24 7.92 -10.16
N VAL A 54 -0.45 7.95 -8.84
CA VAL A 54 -1.78 8.15 -8.25
C VAL A 54 -2.18 9.61 -8.46
N ARG A 55 -3.27 9.84 -9.21
CA ARG A 55 -3.72 11.17 -9.63
C ARG A 55 -4.99 11.59 -8.94
N GLY A 56 -5.09 12.85 -8.53
CA GLY A 56 -6.32 13.41 -7.93
C GLY A 56 -6.68 12.84 -6.56
N PHE A 57 -5.74 12.14 -5.90
CA PHE A 57 -5.92 11.68 -4.53
C PHE A 57 -5.93 12.85 -3.56
N ASP A 58 -6.96 12.92 -2.71
CA ASP A 58 -7.08 13.91 -1.65
C ASP A 58 -6.95 13.22 -0.27
N PRO A 59 -5.83 13.39 0.44
CA PRO A 59 -5.64 12.77 1.75
C PRO A 59 -6.59 13.31 2.81
N LEU A 60 -7.15 14.52 2.63
CA LEU A 60 -8.04 15.15 3.60
C LEU A 60 -9.39 14.43 3.73
N LYS A 61 -9.72 13.54 2.78
CA LYS A 61 -10.87 12.63 2.90
C LYS A 61 -10.66 11.55 3.96
N PHE A 62 -9.41 11.24 4.31
CA PHE A 62 -9.07 10.10 5.15
C PHE A 62 -8.34 10.50 6.43
N VAL A 63 -7.52 11.55 6.41
CA VAL A 63 -6.77 12.03 7.57
C VAL A 63 -7.00 13.51 7.78
N ASP A 64 -6.78 14.00 9.00
CA ASP A 64 -6.91 15.43 9.26
C ASP A 64 -5.78 16.23 8.57
N LYS A 65 -5.94 17.55 8.50
CA LYS A 65 -4.98 18.45 7.84
C LYS A 65 -3.59 18.43 8.47
N LYS A 66 -3.48 18.15 9.77
CA LYS A 66 -2.21 18.10 10.50
C LYS A 66 -1.47 16.81 10.16
N ASP A 67 -2.18 15.69 10.11
CA ASP A 67 -1.66 14.38 9.76
C ASP A 67 -1.31 14.31 8.27
N ALA A 68 -2.13 14.85 7.38
CA ALA A 68 -1.83 14.93 5.94
C ALA A 68 -0.47 15.59 5.63
N ARG A 69 0.02 16.49 6.50
CA ARG A 69 1.34 17.15 6.37
C ARG A 69 2.47 16.40 7.06
N ARG A 70 2.14 15.44 7.92
CA ARG A 70 3.06 14.72 8.80
C ARG A 70 3.08 13.22 8.51
N LEU A 71 2.60 12.83 7.34
CA LEU A 71 2.60 11.46 6.85
C LEU A 71 3.21 11.44 5.46
N ASP A 72 4.11 10.49 5.23
CA ASP A 72 4.60 10.21 3.90
C ASP A 72 3.46 9.72 3.00
N PRO A 73 3.45 10.03 1.68
CA PRO A 73 2.42 9.55 0.77
C PRO A 73 2.12 8.05 0.84
N PHE A 74 3.11 7.17 1.05
CA PHE A 74 2.83 5.72 1.15
C PHE A 74 1.91 5.40 2.34
N VAL A 75 2.07 6.12 3.45
CA VAL A 75 1.23 5.96 4.65
C VAL A 75 -0.18 6.50 4.38
N GLN A 76 -0.30 7.61 3.65
CA GLN A 76 -1.59 8.18 3.28
C GLN A 76 -2.40 7.19 2.41
N TYR A 77 -1.75 6.56 1.43
CA TYR A 77 -2.36 5.52 0.60
C TYR A 77 -2.78 4.30 1.42
N ALA A 78 -1.94 3.86 2.37
CA ALA A 78 -2.26 2.75 3.28
C ALA A 78 -3.49 3.06 4.15
N VAL A 79 -3.53 4.23 4.78
CA VAL A 79 -4.66 4.63 5.62
C VAL A 79 -5.95 4.72 4.78
N ALA A 80 -5.91 5.37 3.63
CA ALA A 80 -7.06 5.47 2.74
C ALA A 80 -7.59 4.08 2.31
N SER A 81 -6.68 3.19 1.89
CA SER A 81 -7.04 1.83 1.50
C SER A 81 -7.59 1.02 2.66
N SER A 82 -7.09 1.21 3.88
CA SER A 82 -7.59 0.50 5.06
C SER A 82 -8.99 0.95 5.46
N VAL A 83 -9.30 2.25 5.31
CA VAL A 83 -10.65 2.78 5.52
C VAL A 83 -11.62 2.12 4.56
N MET A 84 -11.30 2.09 3.27
CA MET A 84 -12.14 1.44 2.27
C MET A 84 -12.31 -0.07 2.54
N ALA A 85 -11.24 -0.77 2.92
CA ALA A 85 -11.31 -2.20 3.20
C ALA A 85 -12.16 -2.51 4.44
N VAL A 86 -12.05 -1.70 5.51
CA VAL A 86 -12.86 -1.85 6.72
C VAL A 86 -14.33 -1.52 6.44
N GLU A 87 -14.61 -0.44 5.71
CA GLU A 87 -15.97 -0.06 5.29
C GLU A 87 -16.61 -1.16 4.44
N ASP A 88 -15.91 -1.66 3.42
CA ASP A 88 -16.39 -2.75 2.54
C ASP A 88 -16.61 -4.07 3.31
N SER A 89 -15.81 -4.34 4.36
CA SER A 89 -15.99 -5.53 5.19
C SER A 89 -17.28 -5.53 6.03
N GLY A 90 -17.88 -4.36 6.26
CA GLY A 90 -19.03 -4.21 7.16
C GLY A 90 -18.72 -4.55 8.62
N LEU A 91 -17.46 -4.44 9.06
CA LEU A 91 -17.09 -4.65 10.46
C LEU A 91 -17.70 -3.57 11.36
N ASP A 92 -18.49 -4.00 12.34
CA ASP A 92 -18.93 -3.14 13.44
C ASP A 92 -17.81 -3.07 14.49
N LEU A 93 -16.96 -2.04 14.39
CA LEU A 93 -15.80 -1.85 15.27
C LEU A 93 -16.17 -1.76 16.77
N SER A 94 -17.43 -1.49 17.11
CA SER A 94 -17.90 -1.48 18.51
C SER A 94 -18.09 -2.90 19.09
N LYS A 95 -18.23 -3.91 18.22
CA LYS A 95 -18.46 -5.32 18.58
C LYS A 95 -17.25 -6.21 18.35
N VAL A 96 -16.26 -5.74 17.58
CA VAL A 96 -15.01 -6.46 17.35
C VAL A 96 -14.15 -6.43 18.60
N ASP A 97 -13.66 -7.59 19.03
CA ASP A 97 -12.63 -7.65 20.07
C ASP A 97 -11.32 -7.09 19.50
N GLY A 98 -10.94 -5.90 19.94
CA GLY A 98 -9.72 -5.23 19.51
C GLY A 98 -8.46 -6.08 19.74
N THR A 99 -8.41 -6.94 20.76
CA THR A 99 -7.24 -7.81 21.02
C THR A 99 -7.11 -8.96 20.03
N ARG A 100 -8.19 -9.25 19.29
CA ARG A 100 -8.29 -10.26 18.23
C ARG A 100 -8.28 -9.65 16.84
N PHE A 101 -8.10 -8.34 16.75
CA PHE A 101 -8.04 -7.58 15.51
C PHE A 101 -6.64 -7.00 15.33
N GLY A 102 -5.92 -7.46 14.31
CA GLY A 102 -4.55 -7.04 14.03
C GLY A 102 -4.36 -6.35 12.69
N VAL A 103 -3.12 -5.90 12.45
CA VAL A 103 -2.72 -5.17 11.25
C VAL A 103 -1.33 -5.63 10.80
N LEU A 104 -1.20 -5.96 9.52
CA LEU A 104 0.07 -6.33 8.90
C LEU A 104 0.17 -5.68 7.52
N VAL A 105 0.71 -4.46 7.49
CA VAL A 105 0.91 -3.70 6.25
C VAL A 105 2.39 -3.51 6.01
N GLY A 106 2.86 -3.89 4.82
CA GLY A 106 4.23 -3.71 4.42
C GLY A 106 4.44 -2.55 3.44
N SER A 107 5.70 -2.15 3.30
CA SER A 107 6.17 -1.26 2.24
C SER A 107 7.58 -1.71 1.82
N GLY A 108 7.89 -1.62 0.52
CA GLY A 108 9.17 -2.05 0.00
C GLY A 108 10.30 -1.08 0.36
N ILE A 109 10.05 0.22 0.24
CA ILE A 109 11.04 1.27 0.53
C ILE A 109 10.61 2.17 1.69
N GLY A 110 9.30 2.36 1.91
CA GLY A 110 8.78 3.19 2.99
C GLY A 110 8.81 4.69 2.68
N GLY A 111 9.09 5.51 3.69
CA GLY A 111 8.97 6.97 3.61
C GLY A 111 10.12 7.66 2.88
N ILE A 112 10.39 7.23 1.65
CA ILE A 112 11.53 7.73 0.86
C ILE A 112 11.37 9.21 0.49
N SER A 113 10.14 9.66 0.22
CA SER A 113 9.88 11.08 -0.07
C SER A 113 10.29 11.94 1.14
N THR A 114 9.86 11.52 2.34
CA THR A 114 10.23 12.16 3.60
C THR A 114 11.74 12.14 3.84
N LEU A 115 12.42 11.02 3.55
CA LEU A 115 13.87 10.90 3.71
C LEU A 115 14.60 11.98 2.90
N LEU A 116 14.26 12.10 1.62
CA LEU A 116 14.94 13.02 0.70
C LEU A 116 14.69 14.47 1.07
N GLU A 117 13.46 14.84 1.39
CA GLU A 117 13.14 16.20 1.81
C GLU A 117 13.81 16.56 3.15
N THR A 118 13.82 15.62 4.09
CA THR A 118 14.50 15.82 5.38
C THR A 118 16.01 15.91 5.21
N HIS A 119 16.59 15.11 4.31
CA HIS A 119 18.02 15.18 4.01
C HIS A 119 18.42 16.52 3.38
N LYS A 120 17.61 17.06 2.47
CA LYS A 120 17.79 18.42 1.92
C LYS A 120 17.77 19.47 3.03
N VAL A 121 16.83 19.37 3.99
CA VAL A 121 16.77 20.27 5.16
C VAL A 121 18.02 20.15 6.02
N LEU A 122 18.47 18.93 6.31
CA LEU A 122 19.68 18.69 7.10
C LEU A 122 20.91 19.34 6.46
N LEU A 123 21.13 19.14 5.16
CA LEU A 123 22.29 19.68 4.45
C LEU A 123 22.25 21.21 4.34
N SER A 124 21.06 21.79 4.12
CA SER A 124 20.92 23.23 3.87
C SER A 124 20.78 24.08 5.14
N LYS A 125 20.23 23.51 6.22
CA LYS A 125 19.83 24.26 7.42
C LYS A 125 20.36 23.67 8.73
N GLY A 126 21.02 22.52 8.68
CA GLY A 126 21.59 21.84 9.85
C GLY A 126 20.59 20.97 10.64
N PRO A 127 21.10 20.18 11.60
CA PRO A 127 20.33 19.15 12.31
C PRO A 127 19.18 19.69 13.16
N ASP A 128 19.32 20.89 13.74
CA ASP A 128 18.29 21.52 14.59
C ASP A 128 16.98 21.84 13.84
N ARG A 129 17.00 21.77 12.50
CA ARG A 129 15.82 22.02 11.65
C ARG A 129 15.12 20.73 11.20
N VAL A 130 15.65 19.56 11.54
CA VAL A 130 15.02 18.27 11.26
C VAL A 130 13.74 18.13 12.10
N SER A 131 12.66 17.68 11.46
CA SER A 131 11.38 17.48 12.14
C SER A 131 11.49 16.39 13.20
N PRO A 132 10.92 16.57 14.41
CA PRO A 132 10.82 15.49 15.39
C PRO A 132 9.93 14.32 14.92
N PHE A 133 9.13 14.54 13.88
CA PHE A 133 8.30 13.50 13.25
C PHE A 133 9.02 12.75 12.12
N PHE A 134 10.29 13.06 11.82
CA PHE A 134 11.03 12.45 10.72
C PHE A 134 11.03 10.92 10.80
N ILE A 135 11.42 10.35 11.95
CA ILE A 135 11.50 8.89 12.11
C ILE A 135 10.13 8.23 11.97
N PRO A 136 9.06 8.69 12.65
CA PRO A 136 7.70 8.20 12.37
C PRO A 136 7.33 8.29 10.89
N MET A 137 7.62 9.39 10.21
CA MET A 137 7.26 9.52 8.80
C MET A 137 8.05 8.58 7.86
N LEU A 138 9.22 8.11 8.28
CA LEU A 138 10.13 7.30 7.47
C LEU A 138 9.84 5.80 7.54
N ILE A 139 9.66 5.27 8.76
CA ILE A 139 9.70 3.83 9.01
C ILE A 139 8.45 3.10 8.48
N ILE A 140 8.66 1.98 7.79
CA ILE A 140 7.60 1.22 7.10
C ILE A 140 6.43 0.82 8.02
N ASN A 141 6.71 0.54 9.29
CA ASN A 141 5.72 0.06 10.24
C ASN A 141 4.73 1.13 10.72
N MET A 142 4.93 2.41 10.35
CA MET A 142 3.93 3.43 10.66
C MET A 142 2.62 3.25 9.89
N ALA A 143 2.63 2.60 8.71
CA ALA A 143 1.38 2.21 8.06
C ALA A 143 0.54 1.33 8.99
N SER A 144 1.10 0.21 9.47
CA SER A 144 0.42 -0.67 10.42
C SER A 144 0.07 0.01 11.75
N GLY A 145 0.99 0.81 12.29
CA GLY A 145 0.80 1.54 13.55
C GLY A 145 -0.39 2.51 13.51
N LEU A 146 -0.51 3.34 12.48
CA LEU A 146 -1.60 4.31 12.37
C LEU A 146 -2.94 3.64 12.08
N ILE A 147 -2.94 2.61 11.23
CA ILE A 147 -4.15 1.81 10.95
C ILE A 147 -4.65 1.13 12.23
N SER A 148 -3.72 0.58 13.02
CA SER A 148 -4.02 -0.02 14.32
C SER A 148 -4.65 0.98 15.29
N MET A 149 -4.05 2.16 15.45
CA MET A 149 -4.61 3.22 16.30
C MET A 149 -5.97 3.71 15.80
N ARG A 150 -6.16 3.82 14.49
CA ARG A 150 -7.39 4.31 13.87
C ARG A 150 -8.58 3.40 14.16
N PHE A 151 -8.40 2.08 14.02
CA PHE A 151 -9.50 1.12 14.14
C PHE A 151 -9.56 0.41 15.49
N GLY A 152 -8.68 0.77 16.44
CA GLY A 152 -8.61 0.11 17.74
C GLY A 152 -8.16 -1.35 17.64
N ALA A 153 -7.41 -1.71 16.60
CA ALA A 153 -6.87 -3.04 16.36
C ALA A 153 -5.63 -3.25 17.25
N LYS A 154 -5.81 -3.92 18.37
CA LYS A 154 -4.82 -4.16 19.45
C LYS A 154 -4.22 -5.57 19.41
N GLY A 155 -4.61 -6.40 18.44
CA GLY A 155 -4.02 -7.70 18.17
C GLY A 155 -2.63 -7.59 17.52
N PRO A 156 -2.17 -8.64 16.82
CA PRO A 156 -0.86 -8.64 16.16
C PRO A 156 -0.68 -7.42 15.25
N ASN A 157 0.37 -6.64 15.49
CA ASN A 157 0.71 -5.45 14.72
C ASN A 157 2.18 -5.54 14.26
N SER A 158 2.39 -5.67 12.96
CA SER A 158 3.74 -5.78 12.38
C SER A 158 3.79 -5.15 10.98
N ALA A 159 4.99 -5.03 10.44
CA ALA A 159 5.22 -4.68 9.06
C ALA A 159 6.37 -5.51 8.52
N ILE A 160 6.28 -5.85 7.23
CA ILE A 160 7.29 -6.64 6.55
C ILE A 160 7.81 -5.87 5.34
N VAL A 161 9.04 -6.21 4.94
CA VAL A 161 9.70 -5.63 3.77
C VAL A 161 10.43 -6.73 3.01
N THR A 162 9.95 -7.01 1.82
CA THR A 162 10.49 -8.05 0.92
C THR A 162 10.40 -7.59 -0.54
N ALA A 163 10.71 -6.31 -0.77
CA ALA A 163 10.64 -5.66 -2.08
C ALA A 163 9.29 -5.88 -2.78
N CYS A 164 9.28 -6.39 -4.01
CA CYS A 164 8.06 -6.59 -4.80
C CYS A 164 7.07 -7.58 -4.16
N ALA A 165 7.55 -8.50 -3.30
CA ALA A 165 6.70 -9.49 -2.64
C ALA A 165 6.03 -8.99 -1.36
N THR A 166 6.34 -7.76 -0.93
CA THR A 166 5.93 -7.21 0.37
C THR A 166 4.43 -7.31 0.65
N GLY A 167 3.58 -6.89 -0.30
CA GLY A 167 2.13 -7.00 -0.12
C GLY A 167 1.64 -8.45 -0.03
N ASN A 168 2.22 -9.35 -0.83
CA ASN A 168 1.83 -10.76 -0.86
C ASN A 168 2.24 -11.49 0.42
N HIS A 169 3.48 -11.30 0.87
CA HIS A 169 3.93 -11.86 2.14
C HIS A 169 3.11 -11.30 3.30
N ALA A 170 2.66 -10.04 3.23
CA ALA A 170 1.90 -9.41 4.30
C ALA A 170 0.53 -10.07 4.46
N ILE A 171 -0.15 -10.32 3.33
CA ILE A 171 -1.41 -11.06 3.27
C ILE A 171 -1.21 -12.52 3.72
N GLY A 172 -0.13 -13.17 3.27
CA GLY A 172 0.18 -14.56 3.63
C GLY A 172 0.46 -14.76 5.11
N ASP A 173 1.29 -13.90 5.70
CA ASP A 173 1.63 -13.92 7.12
C ASP A 173 0.41 -13.57 7.98
N ALA A 174 -0.41 -12.60 7.57
CA ALA A 174 -1.67 -12.29 8.24
C ALA A 174 -2.67 -13.44 8.18
N ALA A 175 -2.77 -14.14 7.03
CA ALA A 175 -3.58 -15.34 6.92
C ALA A 175 -3.06 -16.43 7.87
N ARG A 176 -1.74 -16.62 8.01
CA ARG A 176 -1.16 -17.57 8.97
C ARG A 176 -1.51 -17.23 10.42
N ILE A 177 -1.47 -15.95 10.79
CA ILE A 177 -1.88 -15.46 12.12
C ILE A 177 -3.35 -15.86 12.41
N VAL A 178 -4.26 -15.66 11.45
CA VAL A 178 -5.66 -16.07 11.62
C VAL A 178 -5.81 -17.61 11.64
N GLN A 179 -5.11 -18.33 10.76
CA GLN A 179 -5.12 -19.80 10.69
C GLN A 179 -4.67 -20.45 12.00
N HIS A 180 -3.67 -19.86 12.66
CA HIS A 180 -3.13 -20.32 13.95
C HIS A 180 -3.99 -19.89 15.13
N GLY A 181 -4.97 -19.01 14.91
CA GLY A 181 -5.88 -18.53 15.94
C GLY A 181 -5.30 -17.41 16.79
N ASP A 182 -4.26 -16.72 16.36
CA ASP A 182 -3.66 -15.57 17.06
C ASP A 182 -4.48 -14.28 16.86
N ALA A 183 -5.29 -14.22 15.80
CA ALA A 183 -6.28 -13.17 15.55
C ALA A 183 -7.55 -13.76 14.91
N ASP A 184 -8.66 -13.05 15.00
CA ASP A 184 -9.90 -13.37 14.28
C ASP A 184 -10.06 -12.50 13.03
N VAL A 185 -9.48 -11.29 13.05
CA VAL A 185 -9.51 -10.29 11.98
C VAL A 185 -8.11 -9.71 11.77
N MET A 186 -7.68 -9.54 10.52
CA MET A 186 -6.44 -8.85 10.16
C MET A 186 -6.68 -7.90 9.00
N ILE A 187 -6.22 -6.64 9.10
CA ILE A 187 -6.00 -5.79 7.92
C ILE A 187 -4.61 -6.10 7.38
N ALA A 188 -4.50 -6.49 6.11
CA ALA A 188 -3.22 -6.84 5.52
C ALA A 188 -3.05 -6.39 4.06
N GLY A 189 -1.81 -6.16 3.64
CA GLY A 189 -1.46 -5.79 2.27
C GLY A 189 -0.21 -4.93 2.18
N GLY A 190 -0.14 -4.06 1.17
CA GLY A 190 1.03 -3.22 0.93
C GLY A 190 0.69 -1.81 0.44
N ALA A 191 1.61 -0.88 0.68
CA ALA A 191 1.57 0.48 0.18
C ALA A 191 2.95 0.98 -0.21
N GLU A 192 3.02 1.78 -1.27
CA GLU A 192 4.27 2.29 -1.81
C GLU A 192 4.10 3.64 -2.51
N ALA A 193 5.09 4.52 -2.36
CA ALA A 193 5.13 5.84 -2.99
C ALA A 193 6.56 6.20 -3.45
N ILE A 194 7.05 5.43 -4.43
CA ILE A 194 8.45 5.45 -4.87
C ILE A 194 8.68 6.25 -6.15
N ILE A 195 7.72 7.05 -6.61
CA ILE A 195 7.89 7.94 -7.76
C ILE A 195 8.53 9.24 -7.25
N VAL A 196 9.82 9.14 -6.93
CA VAL A 196 10.69 10.26 -6.53
C VAL A 196 12.02 10.16 -7.29
N ASP A 197 12.72 11.29 -7.39
CA ASP A 197 13.93 11.43 -8.20
C ASP A 197 14.99 10.35 -7.94
N LEU A 198 15.36 10.11 -6.67
CA LEU A 198 16.44 9.18 -6.32
C LEU A 198 16.10 7.72 -6.65
N THR A 199 14.89 7.27 -6.31
CA THR A 199 14.46 5.89 -6.59
C THR A 199 14.36 5.65 -8.09
N PHE A 200 13.83 6.62 -8.84
CA PHE A 200 13.78 6.56 -10.30
C PHE A 200 15.19 6.50 -10.91
N ALA A 201 16.13 7.29 -10.39
CA ALA A 201 17.52 7.27 -10.84
C ALA A 201 18.17 5.91 -10.57
N GLY A 202 17.94 5.33 -9.39
CA GLY A 202 18.42 3.99 -9.03
C GLY A 202 17.91 2.89 -9.97
N PHE A 203 16.59 2.88 -10.21
CA PHE A 203 15.98 1.91 -11.13
C PHE A 203 16.41 2.11 -12.60
N CYS A 204 16.65 3.36 -13.01
CA CYS A 204 17.23 3.66 -14.33
C CYS A 204 18.67 3.12 -14.44
N ALA A 205 19.49 3.34 -13.41
CA ALA A 205 20.89 2.93 -13.40
C ALA A 205 21.06 1.41 -13.50
N MET A 206 20.16 0.64 -12.87
CA MET A 206 20.12 -0.82 -13.02
C MET A 206 19.49 -1.31 -14.33
N LYS A 207 19.02 -0.40 -15.19
CA LYS A 207 18.36 -0.70 -16.48
C LYS A 207 17.13 -1.62 -16.33
N ALA A 208 16.38 -1.46 -15.25
CA ALA A 208 15.21 -2.30 -14.99
C ALA A 208 13.90 -1.72 -15.55
N MET A 209 13.85 -0.42 -15.84
CA MET A 209 12.65 0.26 -16.31
C MET A 209 12.57 0.35 -17.82
N SER A 210 11.34 0.23 -18.35
CA SER A 210 11.03 0.48 -19.75
C SER A 210 11.37 1.92 -20.13
N THR A 211 11.97 2.12 -21.31
CA THR A 211 12.36 3.45 -21.82
C THR A 211 11.43 3.94 -22.93
N ARG A 212 10.28 3.27 -23.12
CA ARG A 212 9.26 3.59 -24.15
C ARG A 212 8.43 4.83 -23.81
N ASN A 213 9.10 5.97 -23.76
CA ASN A 213 8.51 7.25 -23.36
C ASN A 213 7.45 7.78 -24.35
N ASP A 214 7.54 7.39 -25.62
CA ASP A 214 6.66 7.91 -26.69
C ASP A 214 5.29 7.24 -26.72
N GLU A 215 5.17 6.05 -26.08
CA GLU A 215 3.90 5.31 -25.96
C GLU A 215 3.68 4.83 -24.50
N PRO A 216 3.51 5.76 -23.53
CA PRO A 216 3.46 5.41 -22.10
C PRO A 216 2.43 4.34 -21.78
N GLU A 217 1.24 4.45 -22.38
CA GLU A 217 0.12 3.53 -22.15
C GLU A 217 0.37 2.10 -22.65
N ARG A 218 1.38 1.91 -23.51
CA ARG A 218 1.78 0.61 -24.06
C ARG A 218 3.12 0.13 -23.54
N ALA A 219 3.76 0.87 -22.63
CA ALA A 219 5.09 0.56 -22.13
C ALA A 219 5.09 -0.72 -21.28
N SER A 220 4.16 -0.84 -20.33
CA SER A 220 3.99 -2.07 -19.55
C SER A 220 3.25 -3.12 -20.40
N ARG A 221 4.02 -4.06 -20.95
CA ARG A 221 3.53 -5.13 -21.83
C ARG A 221 4.00 -6.51 -21.36
N PRO A 222 3.48 -7.03 -20.23
CA PRO A 222 3.85 -8.34 -19.73
C PRO A 222 3.72 -9.43 -20.80
N PHE A 223 4.71 -10.31 -20.88
CA PHE A 223 4.79 -11.44 -21.83
C PHE A 223 4.93 -11.09 -23.33
N ASP A 224 4.83 -9.81 -23.70
CA ASP A 224 5.06 -9.36 -25.07
C ASP A 224 6.53 -9.52 -25.48
N ALA A 225 6.77 -9.77 -26.77
CA ALA A 225 8.12 -9.97 -27.31
C ALA A 225 8.98 -8.70 -27.22
N ASP A 226 8.35 -7.52 -27.30
CA ASP A 226 9.00 -6.22 -27.33
C ASP A 226 9.04 -5.52 -25.94
N ARG A 227 8.79 -6.27 -24.86
CA ARG A 227 8.91 -5.75 -23.49
C ARG A 227 10.37 -5.39 -23.19
N ASP A 228 10.61 -4.21 -22.62
CA ASP A 228 11.96 -3.66 -22.38
C ASP A 228 12.24 -3.30 -20.91
N GLY A 229 11.32 -3.61 -19.99
CA GLY A 229 11.47 -3.38 -18.55
C GLY A 229 10.11 -3.23 -17.86
N PHE A 230 10.11 -3.08 -16.54
CA PHE A 230 8.88 -2.75 -15.83
C PHE A 230 8.58 -1.24 -15.91
N VAL A 231 7.35 -0.84 -15.59
CA VAL A 231 7.00 0.57 -15.41
C VAL A 231 6.67 0.79 -13.94
N CYS A 232 7.37 1.74 -13.31
CA CYS A 232 7.18 2.04 -11.90
C CYS A 232 5.78 2.63 -11.64
N GLY A 233 5.18 2.23 -10.54
CA GLY A 233 3.88 2.71 -10.08
C GLY A 233 3.87 2.93 -8.58
N GLU A 234 2.83 3.57 -8.09
CA GLU A 234 2.60 3.82 -6.67
C GLU A 234 1.13 3.56 -6.29
N GLY A 235 0.86 3.46 -5.00
CA GLY A 235 -0.48 3.24 -4.48
C GLY A 235 -0.49 2.31 -3.27
N ALA A 236 -1.65 1.73 -2.99
CA ALA A 236 -1.84 0.75 -1.93
C ALA A 236 -2.99 -0.20 -2.27
N GLY A 237 -2.88 -1.43 -1.75
CA GLY A 237 -3.93 -2.43 -1.82
C GLY A 237 -3.97 -3.20 -0.50
N LEU A 238 -5.09 -3.09 0.20
CA LEU A 238 -5.32 -3.72 1.52
C LEU A 238 -6.59 -4.56 1.52
N MET A 239 -6.59 -5.59 2.34
CA MET A 239 -7.69 -6.54 2.49
C MET A 239 -7.99 -6.77 3.97
N VAL A 240 -9.25 -7.04 4.29
CA VAL A 240 -9.66 -7.58 5.59
C VAL A 240 -9.75 -9.10 5.48
N LEU A 241 -8.91 -9.78 6.25
CA LEU A 241 -8.88 -11.22 6.41
C LEU A 241 -9.59 -11.60 7.70
N GLU A 242 -10.48 -12.59 7.66
CA GLU A 242 -11.21 -13.06 8.83
C GLU A 242 -11.20 -14.58 8.93
N SER A 243 -11.27 -15.08 10.17
CA SER A 243 -11.62 -16.49 10.37
C SER A 243 -13.04 -16.74 9.85
N LEU A 244 -13.25 -17.87 9.17
CA LEU A 244 -14.55 -18.21 8.58
C LEU A 244 -15.66 -18.24 9.64
N GLU A 245 -15.36 -18.71 10.85
CA GLU A 245 -16.36 -18.75 11.92
C GLU A 245 -16.77 -17.33 12.34
N HIS A 246 -15.81 -16.42 12.47
CA HIS A 246 -16.08 -15.01 12.79
C HIS A 246 -16.90 -14.33 11.70
N ALA A 247 -16.48 -14.48 10.43
CA ALA A 247 -17.17 -13.91 9.28
C ALA A 247 -18.63 -14.40 9.19
N ARG A 248 -18.87 -15.71 9.40
CA ARG A 248 -20.23 -16.29 9.41
C ARG A 248 -21.07 -15.81 10.58
N ALA A 249 -20.49 -15.66 11.78
CA ALA A 249 -21.21 -15.23 12.97
C ALA A 249 -21.82 -13.83 12.83
N ARG A 250 -21.23 -12.97 11.98
CA ARG A 250 -21.71 -11.62 11.66
C ARG A 250 -22.36 -11.48 10.29
N ASP A 251 -22.65 -12.60 9.60
CA ASP A 251 -23.22 -12.65 8.24
C ASP A 251 -22.43 -11.80 7.21
N ALA A 252 -21.10 -11.88 7.27
CA ALA A 252 -20.22 -11.12 6.40
C ALA A 252 -20.35 -11.58 4.92
N ARG A 253 -20.29 -10.61 3.99
CA ARG A 253 -19.98 -10.91 2.60
C ARG A 253 -18.57 -11.53 2.52
N ILE A 254 -18.44 -12.62 1.77
CA ILE A 254 -17.15 -13.28 1.55
C ILE A 254 -16.81 -13.19 0.06
N TYR A 255 -15.67 -12.57 -0.25
CA TYR A 255 -15.15 -12.50 -1.62
C TYR A 255 -14.55 -13.83 -2.06
N ALA A 256 -13.68 -14.40 -1.22
CA ALA A 256 -12.94 -15.62 -1.49
C ALA A 256 -12.36 -16.20 -0.19
N GLU A 257 -11.89 -17.44 -0.28
CA GLU A 257 -11.11 -18.11 0.77
C GLU A 257 -9.63 -18.11 0.42
N VAL A 258 -8.77 -17.81 1.40
CA VAL A 258 -7.31 -17.91 1.27
C VAL A 258 -6.89 -19.34 1.55
N ILE A 259 -6.71 -20.12 0.47
CA ILE A 259 -6.43 -21.56 0.55
C ILE A 259 -4.94 -21.92 0.58
N GLY A 260 -4.03 -20.95 0.35
CA GLY A 260 -2.61 -21.25 0.26
C GLY A 260 -1.72 -20.01 0.34
N TYR A 261 -0.53 -20.21 0.90
CA TYR A 261 0.56 -19.26 0.95
C TYR A 261 1.89 -20.02 0.92
N GLY A 262 2.72 -19.71 -0.07
CA GLY A 262 4.09 -20.22 -0.22
C GLY A 262 5.09 -19.07 -0.06
N MET A 263 6.10 -19.29 0.78
CA MET A 263 7.23 -18.40 1.04
C MET A 263 8.51 -19.21 1.01
#